data_AF-A0A4Z0C3Y3-F1
#
_entry.id   AF-A0A4Z0C3Y3-F1
#
_cell.length_a   1.000
_cell.length_b   1.000
_cell.length_c   1.000
_cell.angle_alpha   90.00
_cell.angle_beta   90.00
_cell.angle_gamma   90.00
#
_symmetry.space_group_name_H-M   'P 1'
#
loop_
_entity.id
_entity.type
_entity.pdbx_description
1 polymer ?
#
loop_
_entity_poly.entity_id
_entity_poly.type
_entity_poly.pdbx_seq_one_letter_code
_entity_poly.pdbx_strand_id
1 'polypeptide(L)'
;MNRRNFFILLAAGSAASLSYAEPGGLAMHRHGGFAAGSQGELAGASARGFSTASGGQGLRVGKVQRQADGSASASMNASATTSQGGTYERQGTYSRDAQGNGTAQRSTQMTNAQTGVTMDASRAYTSGSGVSRSATCHDASGNTVSCGSR
;
A
#
# COMPACT_ATOMS: atom_id res chain seq x y z
N MET A 1 -23.87 -21.47 -16.09
CA MET A 1 -23.93 -20.13 -16.71
C MET A 1 -24.73 -19.22 -15.78
N ASN A 2 -24.08 -18.36 -14.99
CA ASN A 2 -24.81 -17.45 -14.08
C ASN A 2 -24.40 -16.00 -14.33
N ARG A 3 -25.41 -15.16 -14.50
CA ARG A 3 -25.38 -13.84 -15.18
C ARG A 3 -24.59 -12.80 -14.37
N ARG A 4 -23.62 -12.15 -15.02
CA ARG A 4 -22.94 -10.94 -14.53
C ARG A 4 -23.84 -9.72 -14.82
N ASN A 5 -24.56 -9.22 -13.82
CA ASN A 5 -25.22 -7.92 -13.93
C ASN A 5 -24.18 -6.81 -13.71
N PHE A 6 -23.70 -6.22 -14.80
CA PHE A 6 -22.99 -4.95 -14.80
C PHE A 6 -24.04 -3.84 -14.84
N PHE A 7 -24.14 -3.05 -13.77
CA PHE A 7 -24.87 -1.77 -13.78
C PHE A 7 -23.81 -0.66 -13.68
N ILE A 8 -23.59 0.05 -14.79
CA ILE A 8 -22.75 1.25 -14.83
C ILE A 8 -23.72 2.44 -14.82
N LEU A 9 -23.89 3.09 -13.68
CA LEU A 9 -24.41 4.46 -13.65
C LEU A 9 -23.25 5.41 -13.97
N LEU A 10 -23.34 6.12 -15.10
CA LEU A 10 -22.48 7.27 -15.39
C LEU A 10 -22.90 8.44 -14.47
N ALA A 11 -22.21 8.59 -13.35
CA ALA A 11 -21.94 9.88 -12.73
C ALA A 11 -20.41 10.07 -12.75
N ALA A 12 -19.90 11.28 -12.48
CA ALA A 12 -18.49 11.69 -12.63
C ALA A 12 -17.46 11.00 -11.70
N GLY A 13 -17.52 9.67 -11.62
CA GLY A 13 -16.57 8.80 -10.95
C GLY A 13 -16.82 7.35 -11.31
N SER A 14 -15.76 6.60 -11.57
CA SER A 14 -15.83 5.17 -11.88
C SER A 14 -15.26 4.40 -10.70
N ALA A 15 -16.06 3.51 -10.11
CA ALA A 15 -15.61 2.54 -9.12
C ALA A 15 -15.67 1.12 -9.71
N ALA A 16 -14.67 0.31 -9.42
CA ALA A 16 -14.59 -1.08 -9.83
C ALA A 16 -14.20 -1.95 -8.64
N SER A 17 -14.85 -3.11 -8.53
CA SER A 17 -14.52 -4.16 -7.57
C SER A 17 -14.30 -5.47 -8.30
N LEU A 18 -13.26 -6.20 -7.91
CA LEU A 18 -12.96 -7.55 -8.38
C LEU A 18 -12.66 -8.42 -7.16
N SER A 19 -13.31 -9.58 -7.09
CA SER A 19 -13.06 -10.59 -6.06
C SER A 19 -12.74 -11.91 -6.74
N TYR A 20 -11.78 -12.63 -6.19
CA TYR A 20 -11.32 -13.93 -6.68
C TYR A 20 -11.09 -14.87 -5.49
N ALA A 21 -11.53 -16.12 -5.61
CA ALA A 21 -11.31 -17.16 -4.61
C ALA A 21 -10.95 -18.46 -5.32
N GLU A 22 -9.85 -19.09 -4.91
CA GLU A 22 -9.43 -20.39 -5.44
C GLU A 22 -9.92 -21.54 -4.57
N PRO A 23 -10.14 -22.73 -5.17
CA PRO A 23 -10.41 -23.97 -4.43
C PRO A 23 -9.33 -24.35 -3.39
N GLY A 24 -8.13 -23.74 -3.46
CA GLY A 24 -7.04 -23.87 -2.48
C GLY A 24 -7.06 -22.84 -1.33
N GLY A 25 -8.15 -22.08 -1.17
CA GLY A 25 -8.38 -21.16 -0.05
C GLY A 25 -7.60 -19.85 -0.07
N LEU A 26 -6.99 -19.49 -1.20
CA LEU A 26 -6.59 -18.10 -1.46
C LEU A 26 -7.83 -17.28 -1.83
N ALA A 27 -8.08 -16.19 -1.12
CA ALA A 27 -9.08 -15.19 -1.48
C ALA A 27 -8.41 -13.83 -1.67
N MET A 28 -8.82 -13.12 -2.71
CA MET A 28 -8.27 -11.84 -3.13
C MET A 28 -9.42 -10.88 -3.42
N HIS A 29 -9.34 -9.67 -2.88
CA HIS A 29 -10.31 -8.61 -3.12
C HIS A 29 -9.58 -7.36 -3.58
N ARG A 30 -10.09 -6.72 -4.63
CA ARG A 30 -9.62 -5.43 -5.11
C ARG A 30 -10.81 -4.51 -5.26
N HIS A 31 -10.71 -3.32 -4.70
CA HIS A 31 -11.65 -2.23 -4.91
C HIS A 31 -10.87 -0.97 -5.28
N GLY A 32 -11.48 -0.09 -6.06
CA GLY A 32 -10.94 1.24 -6.25
C GLY A 32 -11.78 2.04 -7.22
N GLY A 33 -11.49 3.33 -7.28
CA GLY A 33 -12.17 4.22 -8.19
C GLY A 33 -11.47 5.55 -8.30
N PHE A 34 -11.95 6.33 -9.25
CA PHE A 34 -11.48 7.69 -9.52
C PHE A 34 -12.67 8.63 -9.68
N ALA A 35 -12.47 9.87 -9.28
CA ALA A 35 -13.35 11.00 -9.54
C ALA A 35 -12.54 12.09 -10.23
N ALA A 36 -13.12 12.70 -11.26
CA ALA A 36 -12.49 13.80 -12.00
C ALA A 36 -13.28 15.09 -11.75
N GLY A 37 -12.56 16.19 -11.51
CA GLY A 37 -13.11 17.53 -11.41
C GLY A 37 -13.26 18.19 -12.79
N SER A 38 -13.95 19.32 -12.84
CA SER A 38 -14.21 20.06 -14.07
C SER A 38 -13.00 20.84 -14.58
N GLN A 39 -11.93 20.99 -13.79
CA GLN A 39 -10.73 21.74 -14.15
C GLN A 39 -9.49 20.83 -14.29
N GLY A 40 -9.70 19.53 -14.43
CA GLY A 40 -8.62 18.55 -14.58
C GLY A 40 -8.06 17.99 -13.26
N GLU A 41 -8.74 18.26 -12.15
CA GLU A 41 -8.48 17.57 -10.88
C GLU A 41 -8.83 16.09 -10.98
N LEU A 42 -8.09 15.25 -10.27
CA LEU A 42 -8.35 13.83 -10.20
C LEU A 42 -8.10 13.33 -8.78
N ALA A 43 -9.08 12.65 -8.20
CA ALA A 43 -8.92 11.92 -6.95
C ALA A 43 -9.12 10.43 -7.22
N GLY A 44 -8.33 9.59 -6.59
CA GLY A 44 -8.44 8.15 -6.71
C GLY A 44 -8.22 7.46 -5.38
N ALA A 45 -8.89 6.34 -5.18
CA ALA A 45 -8.67 5.47 -4.04
C ALA A 45 -8.62 4.01 -4.50
N SER A 46 -7.85 3.19 -3.80
CA SER A 46 -7.80 1.76 -4.04
C SER A 46 -7.58 0.99 -2.75
N ALA A 47 -8.15 -0.21 -2.68
CA ALA A 47 -7.94 -1.20 -1.64
C ALA A 47 -7.67 -2.55 -2.30
N ARG A 48 -6.75 -3.33 -1.73
CA ARG A 48 -6.45 -4.70 -2.13
C ARG A 48 -6.27 -5.53 -0.87
N GLY A 49 -7.07 -6.57 -0.69
CA GLY A 49 -6.97 -7.49 0.43
C GLY A 49 -6.71 -8.91 -0.06
N PHE A 50 -6.11 -9.71 0.80
CA PHE A 50 -5.99 -11.15 0.59
C PHE A 50 -6.12 -11.92 1.90
N SER A 51 -6.50 -13.18 1.78
CA SER A 51 -6.40 -14.19 2.83
C SER A 51 -5.96 -15.52 2.23
N THR A 52 -5.31 -16.37 3.02
CA THR A 52 -4.85 -17.70 2.62
C THR A 52 -5.53 -18.78 3.46
N ALA A 53 -5.57 -20.01 2.94
CA ALA A 53 -6.12 -21.16 3.67
C ALA A 53 -5.41 -21.41 4.99
N SER A 54 -4.10 -21.12 5.04
CA SER A 54 -3.29 -21.26 6.25
C SER A 54 -3.55 -20.18 7.30
N GLY A 55 -4.38 -19.17 7.02
CA GLY A 55 -4.71 -18.08 7.95
C GLY A 55 -3.85 -16.82 7.79
N GLY A 56 -2.96 -16.75 6.79
CA GLY A 56 -2.25 -15.52 6.46
C GLY A 56 -3.20 -14.51 5.79
N GLN A 57 -3.03 -13.23 6.09
CA GLN A 57 -3.89 -12.17 5.54
C GLN A 57 -3.13 -10.88 5.31
N GLY A 58 -3.64 -10.02 4.43
CA GLY A 58 -3.08 -8.70 4.24
C GLY A 58 -4.00 -7.75 3.52
N LEU A 59 -3.71 -6.46 3.69
CA LEU A 59 -4.46 -5.35 3.13
C LEU A 59 -3.48 -4.30 2.62
N ARG A 60 -3.81 -3.67 1.51
CA ARG A 60 -3.17 -2.46 1.01
C ARG A 60 -4.23 -1.48 0.59
N VAL A 61 -4.19 -0.29 1.16
CA VAL A 61 -5.03 0.85 0.76
C VAL A 61 -4.16 1.98 0.26
N GLY A 62 -4.70 2.80 -0.64
CA GLY A 62 -4.02 4.00 -1.06
C GLY A 62 -4.95 4.99 -1.73
N LYS A 63 -4.57 6.26 -1.64
CA LYS A 63 -5.25 7.38 -2.30
C LYS A 63 -4.25 8.17 -3.12
N VAL A 64 -4.74 8.77 -4.20
CA VAL A 64 -4.00 9.69 -5.06
C VAL A 64 -4.87 10.90 -5.32
N GLN A 65 -4.26 12.07 -5.40
CA GLN A 65 -4.90 13.31 -5.79
C GLN A 65 -3.99 14.04 -6.76
N ARG A 66 -4.56 14.63 -7.80
CA ARG A 66 -3.91 15.56 -8.72
C ARG A 66 -4.77 16.81 -8.81
N GLN A 67 -4.14 17.96 -8.69
CA GLN A 67 -4.81 19.26 -8.80
C GLN A 67 -4.76 19.75 -10.26
N ALA A 68 -5.57 20.76 -10.56
CA ALA A 68 -5.64 21.39 -11.88
C ALA A 68 -4.29 21.97 -12.33
N ASP A 69 -3.50 22.50 -11.39
CA ASP A 69 -2.16 23.06 -11.62
C ASP A 69 -1.08 22.00 -11.93
N GLY A 70 -1.42 20.71 -11.88
CA GLY A 70 -0.52 19.59 -12.15
C GLY A 70 0.21 19.02 -10.93
N SER A 71 0.11 19.69 -9.77
CA SER A 71 0.59 19.14 -8.49
C SER A 71 -0.16 17.86 -8.15
N ALA A 72 0.50 16.95 -7.43
CA ALA A 72 -0.09 15.67 -7.06
C ALA A 72 0.41 15.17 -5.71
N SER A 73 -0.44 14.42 -5.02
CA SER A 73 -0.07 13.69 -3.81
C SER A 73 -0.60 12.26 -3.86
N ALA A 74 0.06 11.37 -3.15
CA ALA A 74 -0.44 10.03 -2.91
C ALA A 74 -0.07 9.56 -1.52
N SER A 75 -0.92 8.73 -0.93
CA SER A 75 -0.60 8.01 0.30
C SER A 75 -1.02 6.56 0.20
N MET A 76 -0.33 5.70 0.94
CA MET A 76 -0.51 4.26 0.90
C MET A 76 -0.21 3.68 2.27
N ASN A 77 -1.06 2.77 2.70
CA ASN A 77 -0.83 1.93 3.86
C ASN A 77 -0.98 0.47 3.44
N ALA A 78 -0.15 -0.40 3.97
CA ALA A 78 -0.29 -1.83 3.81
C ALA A 78 0.03 -2.53 5.13
N SER A 79 -0.69 -3.60 5.40
CA SER A 79 -0.43 -4.51 6.52
C SER A 79 -0.58 -5.95 6.06
N ALA A 80 0.16 -6.86 6.67
CA ALA A 80 -0.02 -8.29 6.50
C ALA A 80 0.40 -9.05 7.76
N THR A 81 -0.18 -10.23 7.92
CA THR A 81 0.14 -11.18 8.97
C THR A 81 0.30 -12.56 8.34
N THR A 82 1.35 -13.28 8.71
CA THR A 82 1.54 -14.67 8.28
C THR A 82 0.75 -15.61 9.18
N SER A 83 0.51 -16.84 8.71
CA SER A 83 -0.12 -17.90 9.51
C SER A 83 0.64 -18.24 10.80
N GLN A 84 1.94 -17.90 10.86
CA GLN A 84 2.83 -18.14 11.99
C GLN A 84 2.88 -16.94 12.96
N GLY A 85 2.14 -15.86 12.69
CA GLY A 85 2.09 -14.66 13.53
C GLY A 85 3.11 -13.57 13.17
N GLY A 86 3.84 -13.71 12.07
CA GLY A 86 4.78 -12.68 11.61
C GLY A 86 4.01 -11.49 11.04
N THR A 87 4.48 -10.27 11.26
CA THR A 87 3.76 -9.06 10.85
C THR A 87 4.55 -8.25 9.83
N TYR A 88 3.81 -7.51 9.01
CA TYR A 88 4.34 -6.54 8.06
C TYR A 88 3.46 -5.32 8.08
N GLU A 89 4.04 -4.15 8.25
CA GLU A 89 3.37 -2.87 8.10
C GLU A 89 4.18 -1.96 7.18
N ARG A 90 3.48 -1.18 6.37
CA ARG A 90 4.11 -0.22 5.49
C ARG A 90 3.23 1.01 5.36
N GLN A 91 3.86 2.17 5.46
CA GLN A 91 3.23 3.45 5.22
C GLN A 91 4.07 4.19 4.18
N GLY A 92 3.43 4.96 3.31
CA GLY A 92 4.16 5.76 2.34
C GLY A 92 3.36 6.93 1.81
N THR A 93 4.08 7.99 1.52
CA THR A 93 3.57 9.24 0.97
C THR A 93 4.40 9.65 -0.23
N TYR A 94 3.77 10.39 -1.12
CA TYR A 94 4.38 11.05 -2.27
C TYR A 94 3.72 12.40 -2.46
N SER A 95 4.50 13.41 -2.81
CA SER A 95 4.03 14.71 -3.25
C SER A 95 4.86 15.18 -4.43
N ARG A 96 4.26 15.97 -5.31
CA ARG A 96 4.93 16.68 -6.39
C ARG A 96 4.25 18.02 -6.59
N ASP A 97 5.02 19.10 -6.66
CA ASP A 97 4.51 20.42 -6.98
C ASP A 97 4.20 20.57 -8.49
N ALA A 98 3.66 21.74 -8.88
CA ALA A 98 3.35 22.06 -10.27
C ALA A 98 4.61 22.19 -11.15
N GLN A 99 5.76 22.47 -10.54
CA GLN A 99 7.07 22.63 -11.20
C GLN A 99 7.80 21.29 -11.40
N GLY A 100 7.27 20.21 -10.84
CA GLY A 100 7.80 18.86 -10.98
C GLY A 100 8.72 18.40 -9.84
N ASN A 101 8.94 19.21 -8.79
CA ASN A 101 9.73 18.81 -7.64
C ASN A 101 8.94 17.82 -6.78
N GLY A 102 9.47 16.61 -6.65
CA GLY A 102 8.85 15.53 -5.90
C GLY A 102 9.50 15.26 -4.56
N THR A 103 8.69 14.83 -3.59
CA THR A 103 9.14 14.18 -2.35
C THR A 103 8.39 12.85 -2.18
N ALA A 104 9.08 11.85 -1.63
CA ALA A 104 8.46 10.58 -1.29
C ALA A 104 9.06 10.03 0.00
N GLN A 105 8.22 9.40 0.81
CA GLN A 105 8.64 8.76 2.04
C GLN A 105 7.97 7.40 2.14
N ARG A 106 8.69 6.43 2.69
CA ARG A 106 8.19 5.10 2.99
C ARG A 106 8.79 4.62 4.28
N SER A 107 7.94 4.19 5.21
CA SER A 107 8.33 3.40 6.36
C SER A 107 7.83 1.97 6.20
N THR A 108 8.58 1.00 6.70
CA THR A 108 8.24 -0.42 6.69
C THR A 108 8.69 -1.03 8.00
N GLN A 109 7.77 -1.66 8.71
CA GLN A 109 8.04 -2.46 9.88
C GLN A 109 7.73 -3.93 9.55
N MET A 110 8.59 -4.85 9.97
CA MET A 110 8.36 -6.28 9.76
C MET A 110 8.82 -7.06 10.98
N THR A 111 7.98 -7.91 11.53
CA THR A 111 8.33 -8.79 12.65
C THR A 111 8.40 -10.23 12.17
N ASN A 112 9.55 -10.87 12.40
CA ASN A 112 9.72 -12.29 12.16
C ASN A 112 9.13 -13.08 13.33
N ALA A 113 8.15 -13.95 13.07
CA ALA A 113 7.50 -14.74 14.11
C ALA A 113 8.43 -15.75 14.79
N GLN A 114 9.41 -16.29 14.07
CA GLN A 114 10.29 -17.34 14.55
C GLN A 114 11.40 -16.79 15.45
N THR A 115 11.91 -15.59 15.15
CA THR A 115 13.00 -14.98 15.91
C THR A 115 12.55 -13.86 16.84
N GLY A 116 11.33 -13.34 16.67
CA GLY A 116 10.83 -12.15 17.37
C GLY A 116 11.52 -10.85 16.96
N VAL A 117 12.42 -10.89 15.96
CA VAL A 117 13.17 -9.72 15.50
C VAL A 117 12.27 -8.83 14.65
N THR A 118 12.27 -7.54 14.96
CA THR A 118 11.55 -6.50 14.22
C THR A 118 12.53 -5.68 13.39
N MET A 119 12.26 -5.53 12.10
CA MET A 119 12.99 -4.63 11.20
C MET A 119 12.18 -3.36 10.97
N ASP A 120 12.79 -2.21 11.24
CA ASP A 120 12.30 -0.88 10.89
C ASP A 120 13.13 -0.32 9.73
N ALA A 121 12.50 -0.12 8.59
CA ALA A 121 13.15 0.36 7.37
C ALA A 121 12.47 1.62 6.84
N SER A 122 13.28 2.64 6.54
CA SER A 122 12.81 3.88 5.94
C SER A 122 13.44 4.11 4.57
N ARG A 123 12.70 4.75 3.67
CA ARG A 123 13.22 5.30 2.41
C ARG A 123 12.63 6.66 2.18
N ALA A 124 13.47 7.62 1.82
CA ALA A 124 13.02 8.92 1.36
C ALA A 124 13.59 9.25 -0.02
N TYR A 125 12.88 10.08 -0.75
CA TYR A 125 13.30 10.69 -2.00
C TYR A 125 12.97 12.16 -1.96
N THR A 126 13.89 12.99 -2.43
CA THR A 126 13.67 14.43 -2.65
C THR A 126 14.31 14.82 -3.97
N SER A 127 13.57 15.58 -4.79
CA SER A 127 14.10 16.18 -6.02
C SER A 127 15.39 16.96 -5.72
N GLY A 128 16.43 16.75 -6.53
CA GLY A 128 17.76 17.35 -6.31
C GLY A 128 18.64 16.66 -5.26
N SER A 129 18.09 15.95 -4.27
CA SER A 129 18.88 15.25 -3.23
C SER A 129 18.99 13.73 -3.42
N GLY A 130 18.13 13.13 -4.26
CA GLY A 130 18.17 11.70 -4.57
C GLY A 130 17.43 10.84 -3.53
N VAL A 131 17.88 9.60 -3.34
CA VAL A 131 17.21 8.59 -2.50
C VAL A 131 18.05 8.26 -1.27
N SER A 132 17.45 8.34 -0.09
CA SER A 132 18.02 7.83 1.17
C SER A 132 17.30 6.55 1.62
N ARG A 133 18.03 5.64 2.28
CA ARG A 133 17.50 4.37 2.80
C ARG A 133 18.15 4.07 4.14
N SER A 134 17.36 3.66 5.13
CA SER A 134 17.84 3.09 6.39
C SER A 134 17.07 1.82 6.71
N ALA A 135 17.71 0.92 7.46
CA ALA A 135 17.09 -0.25 8.07
C ALA A 135 17.81 -0.57 9.37
N THR A 136 17.04 -0.81 10.43
CA THR A 136 17.54 -1.20 11.74
C THR A 136 16.69 -2.37 12.23
N CYS A 137 17.31 -3.31 12.92
CA CYS A 137 16.61 -4.46 13.47
C CYS A 137 16.77 -4.53 14.97
N HIS A 138 15.69 -4.88 15.66
CA HIS A 138 15.61 -4.96 17.10
C HIS A 138 15.13 -6.35 17.51
N ASP A 139 15.72 -6.93 18.54
CA ASP A 139 15.18 -8.14 19.18
C ASP A 139 13.96 -7.82 20.05
N ALA A 140 13.33 -8.85 20.63
CA ALA A 140 12.18 -8.69 21.51
C ALA A 140 12.48 -7.88 22.80
N SER A 141 13.75 -7.70 23.15
CA SER A 141 14.20 -6.88 24.29
C SER A 141 14.50 -5.43 23.89
N GLY A 142 14.39 -5.08 22.60
CA GLY A 142 14.66 -3.75 22.05
C GLY A 142 16.13 -3.51 21.68
N ASN A 143 17.00 -4.51 21.80
CA ASN A 143 18.42 -4.33 21.44
C ASN A 143 18.59 -4.33 19.93
N THR A 144 19.43 -3.43 19.42
CA THR A 144 19.81 -3.43 18.02
C THR A 144 20.59 -4.71 17.68
N VAL A 145 20.10 -5.47 16.72
CA VAL A 145 20.69 -6.74 16.24
C VAL A 145 20.93 -6.69 14.74
N SER A 146 21.71 -7.65 14.23
CA SER A 146 21.79 -7.87 12.78
C SER A 146 20.44 -8.28 12.23
N CYS A 147 20.03 -7.68 11.12
CA CYS A 147 18.76 -7.98 10.46
C CYS A 147 18.66 -9.40 9.89
N GLY A 148 19.74 -10.18 9.94
CA GLY A 148 19.84 -11.46 9.25
C GLY A 148 19.86 -11.32 7.73
N SER A 149 19.97 -12.45 7.03
CA SER A 149 19.82 -12.50 5.58
C SER A 149 18.34 -12.52 5.20
N ARG A 150 18.02 -11.88 4.07
CA ARG A 150 16.67 -11.81 3.49
C ARG A 150 16.14 -13.17 3.07
#